data_AF-A0A440UTL1-F1
#
_entry.id   AF-A0A440UTL1-F1
#
_cell.length_a   1.000
_cell.length_b   1.000
_cell.length_c   1.000
_cell.angle_alpha   90.00
_cell.angle_beta   90.00
_cell.angle_gamma   90.00
#
_symmetry.space_group_name_H-M   'P 1'
#
loop_
_entity.id
_entity.type
_entity.pdbx_description
1 polymer ?
#
loop_
_entity_poly.entity_id
_entity_poly.type
_entity_poly.pdbx_seq_one_letter_code
_entity_poly.pdbx_strand_id
1 'polypeptide(L)'
;MLAIVRRYEAAGFRAWPAAAVHYDGTWLVRLTAGHPAKRLNSVNPLDPGDTHAIAERIVRAGRRFEAYGRPLTFRMSPLSGQVLSTHLD
;
A
#
# COMPACT_ATOMS: atom_id res chain seq x y z
N MET A 1 -13.40 -2.39 17.00
CA MET A 1 -13.55 -3.22 15.78
C MET A 1 -12.46 -2.95 14.74
N LEU A 2 -12.22 -1.69 14.34
CA LEU A 2 -11.19 -1.32 13.35
C LEU A 2 -9.78 -1.87 13.63
N ALA A 3 -9.33 -1.81 14.88
CA ALA A 3 -8.00 -2.31 15.27
C ALA A 3 -7.81 -3.83 15.06
N ILE A 4 -8.90 -4.62 15.08
CA ILE A 4 -8.85 -6.07 14.83
C ILE A 4 -8.77 -6.32 13.32
N VAL A 5 -9.62 -5.65 12.53
CA VAL A 5 -9.60 -5.74 11.06
C VAL A 5 -8.23 -5.38 10.50
N ARG A 6 -7.65 -4.27 10.97
CA ARG A 6 -6.31 -3.83 10.57
C ARG A 6 -5.23 -4.87 10.86
N ARG A 7 -5.30 -5.55 12.02
CA ARG A 7 -4.34 -6.61 12.37
C ARG A 7 -4.48 -7.82 11.46
N TYR A 8 -5.70 -8.25 11.15
CA TYR A 8 -5.92 -9.38 10.24
C TYR A 8 -5.45 -9.07 8.82
N GLU A 9 -5.75 -7.90 8.26
CA GLU A 9 -5.25 -7.51 6.93
C GLU A 9 -3.71 -7.46 6.92
N ALA A 10 -3.09 -6.82 7.93
CA ALA A 10 -1.63 -6.78 8.05
C ALA A 10 -1.02 -8.19 8.13
N ALA A 11 -1.63 -9.11 8.90
CA ALA A 11 -1.19 -10.49 8.99
C ALA A 11 -1.34 -11.24 7.65
N GLY A 12 -2.48 -11.08 6.98
CA GLY A 12 -2.74 -11.68 5.66
C GLY A 12 -1.74 -11.23 4.59
N PHE A 13 -1.31 -9.95 4.64
CA PHE A 13 -0.25 -9.49 3.76
C PHE A 13 1.11 -10.11 4.09
N ARG A 14 1.45 -10.25 5.37
CA ARG A 14 2.73 -10.84 5.81
C ARG A 14 2.83 -12.35 5.55
N ALA A 15 1.70 -13.05 5.48
CA ALA A 15 1.65 -14.49 5.21
C ALA A 15 2.20 -14.89 3.83
N TRP A 16 2.21 -13.97 2.87
CA TRP A 16 2.93 -14.14 1.60
C TRP A 16 4.07 -13.13 1.55
N PRO A 17 5.34 -13.54 1.53
CA PRO A 17 6.46 -12.61 1.53
C PRO A 17 6.54 -11.83 0.21
N ALA A 18 6.79 -10.52 0.32
CA ALA A 18 7.36 -9.74 -0.77
C ALA A 18 8.87 -9.63 -0.55
N ALA A 19 9.66 -9.40 -1.62
CA ALA A 19 11.10 -9.26 -1.48
C ALA A 19 11.49 -7.99 -0.69
N ALA A 20 10.71 -6.92 -0.84
CA ALA A 20 10.84 -5.70 -0.07
C ALA A 20 9.49 -5.30 0.55
N VAL A 21 9.54 -4.90 1.83
CA VAL A 21 8.39 -4.40 2.59
C VAL A 21 8.81 -3.10 3.27
N HIS A 22 7.99 -2.05 3.10
CA HIS A 22 8.21 -0.76 3.73
C HIS A 22 6.89 -0.17 4.22
N TYR A 23 6.95 0.61 5.28
CA TYR A 23 5.82 1.39 5.78
C TYR A 23 6.07 2.88 5.58
N ASP A 24 5.16 3.54 4.87
CA ASP A 24 5.05 5.00 4.83
C ASP A 24 3.80 5.35 5.64
N GLY A 25 3.96 5.81 6.88
CA GLY A 25 2.86 5.87 7.85
C GLY A 25 2.24 4.47 8.05
N THR A 26 0.93 4.36 7.79
CA THR A 26 0.19 3.10 7.85
C THR A 26 0.10 2.37 6.50
N TRP A 27 0.64 2.95 5.43
CA TRP A 27 0.63 2.33 4.10
C TRP A 27 1.71 1.25 4.03
N LEU A 28 1.28 0.00 3.85
CA LEU A 28 2.16 -1.12 3.58
C LEU A 28 2.53 -1.15 2.09
N VAL A 29 3.78 -0.80 1.78
CA VAL A 29 4.35 -0.84 0.44
C VAL A 29 5.10 -2.15 0.24
N ARG A 30 4.72 -2.90 -0.78
CA ARG A 30 5.29 -4.21 -1.12
C ARG A 30 5.84 -4.20 -2.53
N LEU A 31 7.05 -4.72 -2.71
CA LEU A 31 7.70 -4.82 -4.01
C LEU A 31 8.50 -6.13 -4.14
N THR A 32 8.39 -6.75 -5.31
CA THR A 32 9.19 -7.92 -5.71
C THR A 32 9.63 -7.76 -7.17
N ALA A 33 10.92 -7.48 -7.36
CA ALA A 33 11.53 -7.42 -8.70
C ALA A 33 11.37 -8.79 -9.43
N GLY A 34 11.36 -8.78 -10.76
CA GLY A 34 11.22 -10.00 -11.57
C GLY A 34 9.82 -10.64 -11.61
N HIS A 35 8.99 -10.49 -10.57
CA HIS A 35 7.61 -11.02 -10.55
C HIS A 35 6.52 -9.94 -10.73
N PRO A 36 5.70 -9.97 -11.81
CA PRO A 36 4.73 -8.90 -12.13
C PRO A 36 3.43 -8.95 -11.32
N ALA A 37 3.23 -9.94 -10.46
CA ALA A 37 1.97 -10.12 -9.74
C ALA A 37 1.62 -8.91 -8.84
N LYS A 38 0.43 -8.33 -9.01
CA LYS A 38 -0.07 -7.19 -8.22
C LYS A 38 -0.08 -7.47 -6.72
N ARG A 39 -0.41 -8.70 -6.31
CA ARG A 39 -0.41 -9.11 -4.88
C ARG A 39 0.95 -8.93 -4.20
N LEU A 40 2.04 -9.03 -4.97
CA LEU A 40 3.41 -8.85 -4.49
C LEU A 40 3.91 -7.41 -4.65
N ASN A 41 3.23 -6.60 -5.47
CA ASN A 41 3.65 -5.26 -5.88
C ASN A 41 2.47 -4.28 -5.71
N SER A 42 2.23 -3.85 -4.48
CA SER A 42 1.14 -2.92 -4.18
C SER A 42 1.43 -2.04 -2.97
N VAL A 43 0.86 -0.84 -2.99
CA VAL A 43 0.61 -0.03 -1.81
C VAL A 43 -0.71 -0.49 -1.20
N ASN A 44 -0.70 -0.77 0.10
CA ASN A 44 -1.86 -1.27 0.85
C ASN A 44 -2.09 -0.34 2.05
N PRO A 45 -2.96 0.66 1.92
CA PRO A 45 -3.42 1.48 3.04
C PRO A 45 -4.10 0.61 4.12
N LEU A 46 -3.78 0.85 5.40
CA LEU A 46 -4.29 0.03 6.52
C LEU A 46 -5.04 0.85 7.58
N ASP A 47 -5.20 2.16 7.39
CA ASP A 47 -5.87 3.06 8.32
C ASP A 47 -6.59 4.19 7.56
N PRO A 48 -7.92 4.29 7.64
CA PRO A 48 -8.68 5.37 7.00
C PRO A 48 -8.31 6.77 7.49
N GLY A 49 -7.75 6.88 8.71
CA GLY A 49 -7.33 8.16 9.29
C GLY A 49 -5.94 8.63 8.86
N ASP A 50 -5.19 7.80 8.14
CA ASP A 50 -3.85 8.15 7.66
C ASP A 50 -3.92 8.93 6.33
N THR A 51 -4.35 10.18 6.44
CA THR A 51 -4.62 11.09 5.32
C THR A 51 -3.59 12.21 5.18
N HIS A 52 -2.51 12.16 5.95
CA HIS A 52 -1.47 13.18 5.90
C HIS A 52 -0.65 13.08 4.60
N ALA A 53 -0.32 14.24 4.01
CA ALA A 53 0.61 14.38 2.88
C ALA A 53 0.38 13.41 1.69
N ILE A 54 -0.89 13.11 1.37
CA ILE A 54 -1.25 12.06 0.38
C ILE A 54 -0.54 12.25 -0.96
N ALA A 55 -0.56 13.46 -1.53
CA ALA A 55 0.06 13.72 -2.83
C ALA A 55 1.57 13.43 -2.82
N GLU A 56 2.29 13.92 -1.81
CA GLU A 56 3.73 13.73 -1.66
C GLU A 56 4.08 12.24 -1.47
N ARG A 57 3.27 11.53 -0.69
CA ARG A 57 3.41 10.09 -0.43
C ARG A 57 3.16 9.26 -1.67
N ILE A 58 2.19 9.63 -2.51
CA ILE A 58 1.95 9.00 -3.82
C ILE A 58 3.16 9.18 -4.73
N VAL A 59 3.72 10.39 -4.83
CA VAL A 59 4.94 10.64 -5.63
C VAL A 59 6.11 9.79 -5.14
N ARG A 60 6.33 9.74 -3.82
CA ARG A 60 7.38 8.92 -3.21
C ARG A 60 7.19 7.43 -3.46
N ALA A 61 5.95 6.92 -3.36
CA ALA A 61 5.63 5.55 -3.71
C ALA A 61 5.88 5.28 -5.20
N GLY A 62 5.47 6.19 -6.08
CA GLY A 62 5.70 6.11 -7.52
C GLY A 62 7.17 5.92 -7.88
N ARG A 63 8.07 6.77 -7.35
CA ARG A 63 9.53 6.65 -7.54
C ARG A 63 10.07 5.28 -7.11
N ARG A 64 9.53 4.72 -6.02
CA ARG A 64 9.95 3.41 -5.52
C ARG A 64 9.47 2.27 -6.44
N PHE A 65 8.26 2.37 -6.97
CA PHE A 65 7.73 1.40 -7.94
C PHE A 65 8.49 1.46 -9.26
N GLU A 66 8.79 2.67 -9.75
CA GLU A 66 9.59 2.91 -10.95
C GLU A 66 10.99 2.29 -10.83
N ALA A 67 11.67 2.46 -9.69
CA ALA A 67 12.97 1.84 -9.41
C ALA A 67 12.95 0.30 -9.45
N TYR A 68 11.77 -0.32 -9.33
CA TYR A 68 11.55 -1.78 -9.45
C TYR A 68 10.99 -2.18 -10.82
N GLY A 69 10.84 -1.25 -11.77
CA GLY A 69 10.22 -1.48 -13.07
C GLY A 69 8.74 -1.87 -12.96
N ARG A 70 8.01 -1.27 -11.99
CA ARG A 70 6.61 -1.59 -11.70
C ARG A 70 5.71 -0.37 -11.87
N PRO A 71 4.47 -0.55 -12.37
CA PRO A 71 3.46 0.49 -12.29
C PRO A 71 3.01 0.68 -10.84
N LEU A 72 2.90 1.94 -10.40
CA LEU A 72 2.33 2.26 -9.10
C LEU A 72 0.92 1.66 -8.99
N THR A 73 0.73 0.74 -8.06
CA THR A 73 -0.53 0.01 -7.90
C THR A 73 -1.00 0.10 -6.46
N PHE A 74 -2.22 0.59 -6.26
CA PHE A 74 -2.91 0.58 -4.97
C PHE A 74 -3.87 -0.61 -4.87
N ARG A 75 -3.92 -1.26 -3.71
CA ARG A 75 -4.98 -2.20 -3.35
C ARG A 75 -5.98 -1.47 -2.45
N MET A 76 -7.07 -0.98 -3.05
CA MET A 76 -8.09 -0.24 -2.32
C MET A 76 -9.00 -1.17 -1.51
N SER A 77 -9.37 -0.71 -0.32
CA SER A 77 -10.30 -1.37 0.59
C SER A 77 -10.97 -0.32 1.49
N PRO A 78 -11.94 -0.67 2.35
CA PRO A 78 -12.46 0.27 3.36
C PRO A 78 -11.37 0.86 4.27
N LEU A 79 -10.24 0.16 4.47
CA LEU A 79 -9.09 0.68 5.23
C LEU A 79 -8.30 1.78 4.50
N SER A 80 -8.56 2.01 3.21
CA SER A 80 -7.96 3.12 2.47
C SER A 80 -8.52 4.48 2.85
N GLY A 81 -9.75 4.52 3.38
CA GLY A 81 -10.44 5.76 3.69
C GLY A 81 -10.91 6.51 2.44
N GLN A 82 -11.98 7.30 2.62
CA GLN A 82 -12.63 8.03 1.52
C GLN A 82 -11.72 9.08 0.91
N VAL A 83 -10.89 9.75 1.73
CA VAL A 83 -10.00 10.83 1.26
C VAL A 83 -9.01 10.33 0.22
N LEU A 84 -8.38 9.18 0.45
CA LEU A 84 -7.46 8.59 -0.52
C LEU A 84 -8.21 8.10 -1.77
N SER A 85 -9.38 7.47 -1.62
CA SER A 85 -10.18 7.03 -2.76
C SER A 85 -10.54 8.21 -3.66
N THR A 86 -11.06 9.30 -3.10
CA THR A 86 -11.42 10.51 -3.84
C THR A 86 -10.21 11.22 -4.47
N HIS A 87 -9.01 11.06 -3.91
CA HIS A 87 -7.79 11.60 -4.51
C HIS A 87 -7.31 10.78 -5.72
N LEU A 88 -7.71 9.51 -5.84
CA LEU A 88 -7.30 8.59 -6.92
C LEU A 88 -8.34 8.44 -8.03
N ASP A 89 -9.56 8.96 -7.83
CA ASP A 89 -10.62 9.04 -8.84
C ASP A 89 -10.40 10.22 -9.81
#